data_AF-A0A928DRB3-F1
#
_entry.id   AF-A0A928DRB3-F1
#
_cell.length_a   1.000
_cell.length_b   1.000
_cell.length_c   1.000
_cell.angle_alpha   90.00
_cell.angle_beta   90.00
_cell.angle_gamma   90.00
#
_symmetry.space_group_name_H-M   'P 1'
#
loop_
_entity.id
_entity.type
_entity.pdbx_description
1 polymer ?
#
loop_
_entity_poly.entity_id
_entity_poly.type
_entity_poly.pdbx_seq_one_letter_code
_entity_poly.pdbx_strand_id
1 'polypeptide(L)'
;MTQAKIFYGTVFPGSSAVFLARVVGEYSETLKRRELLSGNYSAYLVDPLSPEVLTPIEERQKVELDLDSVFFNALQMDSSWDCDSEGFNFRHVPEIGGSELFALSRRFYQLDYEFHLLDEKRLPARIQFRVMTR
;
A
#
# COMPACT_ATOMS: atom_id res chain seq x y z
N MET A 1 15.44 13.02 -3.40
CA MET A 1 14.52 11.85 -3.46
C MET A 1 13.18 12.32 -2.95
N THR A 2 12.14 12.25 -3.76
CA THR A 2 10.79 12.65 -3.36
C THR A 2 10.28 11.65 -2.33
N GLN A 3 9.97 12.10 -1.12
CA GLN A 3 9.40 11.26 -0.08
C GLN A 3 8.04 10.74 -0.55
N ALA A 4 7.78 9.43 -0.44
CA ALA A 4 6.47 8.87 -0.76
C ALA A 4 5.42 9.49 0.17
N LYS A 5 4.27 9.89 -0.37
CA LYS A 5 3.16 10.41 0.44
C LYS A 5 2.59 9.26 1.26
N ILE A 6 2.44 9.49 2.57
CA ILE A 6 1.80 8.53 3.48
C ILE A 6 0.30 8.80 3.51
N PHE A 7 -0.50 7.77 3.26
CA PHE A 7 -1.95 7.79 3.41
C PHE A 7 -2.34 7.26 4.79
N TYR A 8 -3.22 7.98 5.50
CA TYR A 8 -3.60 7.62 6.86
C TYR A 8 -4.99 6.99 6.93
N GLY A 9 -5.17 6.02 7.82
CA GLY A 9 -6.45 5.35 8.01
C GLY A 9 -6.64 4.76 9.40
N THR A 10 -7.76 4.08 9.59
CA THR A 10 -8.08 3.38 10.85
C THR A 10 -8.73 2.04 10.53
N VAL A 11 -8.39 1.02 11.31
CA VAL A 11 -8.95 -0.33 11.20
C VAL A 11 -9.31 -0.84 12.60
N PHE A 12 -10.24 -1.79 12.71
CA PHE A 12 -10.49 -2.47 13.97
C PHE A 12 -9.49 -3.61 14.17
N PRO A 13 -9.10 -3.93 15.42
CA PRO A 13 -8.21 -5.05 15.68
C PRO A 13 -8.77 -6.36 15.10
N GLY A 14 -7.91 -7.14 14.44
CA GLY A 14 -8.28 -8.40 13.80
C GLY A 14 -9.20 -8.28 12.57
N SER A 15 -9.43 -7.06 12.06
CA SER A 15 -10.24 -6.83 10.85
C SER A 15 -9.39 -6.60 9.62
N SER A 16 -9.99 -6.77 8.45
CA SER A 16 -9.35 -6.45 7.16
C SER A 16 -9.50 -4.96 6.82
N ALA A 17 -8.62 -4.45 5.97
CA ALA A 17 -8.68 -3.11 5.40
C ALA A 17 -8.47 -3.16 3.89
N VAL A 18 -9.13 -2.26 3.16
CA VAL A 18 -8.93 -2.07 1.72
C VAL A 18 -8.04 -0.84 1.53
N PHE A 19 -6.91 -1.02 0.85
CA PHE A 19 -5.98 0.05 0.53
C PHE A 19 -6.15 0.46 -0.92
N LEU A 20 -6.49 1.74 -1.13
CA LEU A 20 -6.73 2.31 -2.45
C LEU A 20 -5.74 3.45 -2.71
N ALA A 21 -5.19 3.50 -3.91
CA ALA A 21 -4.36 4.62 -4.34
C ALA A 21 -4.42 4.85 -5.84
N ARG A 22 -4.18 6.10 -6.23
CA ARG A 22 -3.74 6.42 -7.57
C ARG A 22 -2.22 6.42 -7.63
N VAL A 23 -1.68 5.46 -8.37
CA VAL A 23 -0.24 5.26 -8.58
C VAL A 23 0.13 5.89 -9.89
N VAL A 24 1.03 6.87 -9.82
CA VAL A 24 1.50 7.63 -10.96
C VAL A 24 2.99 7.44 -11.15
N GLY A 25 3.44 7.59 -12.40
CA GLY A 25 4.84 7.62 -12.78
C GLY A 25 5.47 8.99 -12.54
N GLU A 26 6.69 9.15 -13.02
CA GLU A 26 7.53 10.34 -12.83
C GLU A 26 6.91 11.62 -13.39
N TYR A 27 6.08 11.52 -14.43
CA TYR A 27 5.43 12.65 -15.09
C TYR A 27 3.94 12.75 -14.74
N SER A 28 3.53 12.21 -13.59
CA SER A 28 2.14 12.17 -13.12
C SER A 28 1.18 11.38 -14.03
N GLU A 29 1.71 10.59 -14.95
CA GLU A 29 0.94 9.67 -15.76
C GLU A 29 0.50 8.47 -14.91
N THR A 30 -0.74 8.02 -15.06
CA THR A 30 -1.23 6.83 -14.36
C THR A 30 -0.44 5.60 -14.81
N LEU A 31 0.23 4.93 -13.86
CA LEU A 31 0.93 3.68 -14.14
C LEU A 31 -0.07 2.57 -14.47
N LYS A 32 0.13 1.88 -15.58
CA LYS A 32 -0.73 0.77 -15.98
C LYS A 32 -0.09 -0.56 -15.60
N ARG A 33 -0.91 -1.59 -15.39
CA ARG A 33 -0.46 -2.96 -15.09
C ARG A 33 0.63 -3.45 -16.05
N ARG A 34 0.47 -3.17 -17.35
CA ARG A 34 1.43 -3.56 -18.40
C ARG A 34 2.80 -2.90 -18.30
N GLU A 35 2.97 -1.89 -17.45
CA GLU A 35 4.24 -1.18 -17.23
C GLU A 35 4.99 -1.70 -16.00
N LEU A 36 4.36 -2.59 -15.23
CA LEU A 36 4.90 -3.14 -13.99
C LEU A 36 5.52 -4.51 -14.25
N LEU A 37 6.75 -4.69 -13.78
CA LEU A 37 7.46 -5.96 -13.80
C LEU A 37 7.07 -6.81 -12.59
N SER A 38 7.16 -6.24 -11.39
CA SER A 38 6.87 -6.92 -10.13
C SER A 38 6.38 -5.93 -9.07
N GLY A 39 5.73 -6.45 -8.04
CA GLY A 39 5.30 -5.68 -6.89
C GLY A 39 5.39 -6.50 -5.62
N ASN A 40 5.75 -5.85 -4.52
CA ASN A 40 5.73 -6.45 -3.21
C ASN A 40 5.22 -5.45 -2.18
N TYR A 41 4.78 -5.96 -1.03
CA TYR A 41 4.53 -5.14 0.14
C TYR A 41 5.23 -5.66 1.38
N SER A 42 5.54 -4.74 2.28
CA SER A 42 6.03 -5.04 3.62
C SER A 42 5.17 -4.35 4.67
N ALA A 43 4.95 -5.00 5.81
CA ALA A 43 4.21 -4.42 6.93
C ALA A 43 5.08 -4.28 8.19
N TYR A 44 4.81 -3.22 8.94
CA TYR A 44 5.56 -2.84 10.13
C TYR A 44 4.64 -2.39 11.24
N LEU A 45 5.03 -2.66 12.48
CA LEU A 45 4.58 -1.93 13.65
C LEU A 45 5.38 -0.64 13.76
N VAL A 46 4.69 0.47 13.98
CA VAL A 46 5.30 1.79 14.16
C VAL A 46 5.50 2.03 15.65
N ASP A 47 6.70 2.45 16.04
CA ASP A 47 6.97 2.82 17.43
C ASP A 47 6.13 4.07 17.82
N PRO A 48 5.40 4.03 18.96
CA PRO A 48 4.51 5.12 19.35
C PRO A 48 5.23 6.38 19.84
N LEU A 49 6.50 6.29 20.23
CA LEU A 49 7.33 7.40 20.68
C LEU A 49 8.21 7.95 19.55
N SER A 50 8.55 7.11 18.58
CA SER A 50 9.39 7.42 17.41
C SER A 50 8.78 6.88 16.12
N PRO A 51 7.87 7.62 15.45
CA PRO A 51 7.13 7.13 14.29
C PRO A 51 7.96 6.79 13.03
N GLU A 52 9.24 7.11 13.04
CA GLU A 52 10.27 6.73 12.07
C GLU A 52 10.88 5.35 12.34
N VAL A 53 10.75 4.83 13.56
CA VAL A 53 11.22 3.51 13.96
C VAL A 53 10.14 2.49 13.63
N LEU A 54 10.50 1.54 12.77
CA LEU A 54 9.61 0.51 12.24
C LEU A 54 10.08 -0.88 12.69
N THR A 55 9.21 -1.64 13.33
CA THR A 55 9.44 -3.05 13.67
C THR A 55 8.80 -3.92 12.60
N PRO A 56 9.57 -4.76 11.88
CA PRO A 56 9.02 -5.67 10.87
C PRO A 56 8.00 -6.64 11.46
N ILE A 57 6.90 -6.87 10.73
CA ILE A 57 6.03 -8.02 10.93
C ILE A 57 6.58 -9.13 10.03
N GLU A 58 7.17 -10.17 10.63
CA GLU A 58 8.05 -11.12 9.93
C GLU A 58 7.36 -11.83 8.76
N GLU A 59 6.13 -12.31 8.95
CA GLU A 59 5.33 -12.99 7.93
C GLU A 59 4.77 -12.06 6.85
N ARG A 60 5.06 -10.76 6.96
CA ARG A 60 4.61 -9.69 6.06
C ARG A 60 5.79 -8.90 5.52
N GLN A 61 6.96 -9.51 5.34
CA GLN A 61 8.09 -8.87 4.65
C GLN A 61 8.18 -9.30 3.19
N LYS A 62 8.25 -8.33 2.28
CA LYS A 62 8.40 -8.53 0.82
C LYS A 62 7.42 -9.57 0.26
N VAL A 63 6.18 -9.54 0.72
CA VAL A 63 5.12 -10.41 0.21
C VAL A 63 4.84 -10.02 -1.23
N GLU A 64 5.02 -10.97 -2.15
CA GLU A 64 4.78 -10.75 -3.57
C GLU A 64 3.30 -10.48 -3.84
N LEU A 65 3.04 -9.53 -4.72
CA LEU A 65 1.70 -9.16 -5.15
C LEU A 65 1.38 -9.77 -6.50
N ASP A 66 0.21 -10.39 -6.62
CA ASP A 66 -0.39 -10.64 -7.93
C ASP A 66 -0.84 -9.31 -8.53
N LEU A 67 0.01 -8.74 -9.39
CA LEU A 67 -0.21 -7.44 -10.01
C LEU A 67 -1.53 -7.38 -10.81
N ASP A 68 -1.98 -8.47 -11.42
CA ASP A 68 -3.24 -8.49 -12.17
C ASP A 68 -4.47 -8.43 -11.25
N SER A 69 -4.31 -8.83 -9.99
CA SER A 69 -5.36 -8.70 -8.97
C SER A 69 -5.40 -7.33 -8.30
N VAL A 70 -4.27 -6.61 -8.23
CA VAL A 70 -4.16 -5.34 -7.48
C VAL A 70 -4.12 -4.09 -8.36
N PHE A 71 -3.78 -4.19 -9.64
CA PHE A 71 -3.72 -3.06 -10.57
C PHE A 71 -4.80 -3.09 -11.64
N PHE A 72 -5.43 -1.95 -11.85
CA PHE A 72 -6.37 -1.74 -12.94
C PHE A 72 -5.71 -1.03 -14.12
N ASN A 73 -6.07 -1.43 -15.34
CA ASN A 73 -5.61 -0.76 -16.57
C ASN A 73 -6.27 0.60 -16.81
N ALA A 74 -7.40 0.87 -16.13
CA ALA A 74 -8.14 2.11 -16.16
C ALA A 74 -8.44 2.57 -14.73
N LEU A 75 -8.56 3.88 -14.53
CA LEU A 75 -8.95 4.44 -13.24
C LEU A 75 -10.37 3.97 -12.87
N GLN A 76 -10.51 3.55 -11.63
CA GLN A 76 -11.75 3.11 -11.02
C GLN A 76 -12.33 4.25 -10.19
N MET A 77 -13.65 4.37 -10.23
CA MET A 77 -14.45 5.40 -9.54
C MET A 77 -15.60 4.75 -8.76
N ASP A 78 -15.40 3.52 -8.28
CA ASP A 78 -16.45 2.84 -7.53
C ASP A 78 -16.70 3.49 -6.16
N SER A 79 -17.75 3.05 -5.47
CA SER A 79 -18.21 3.61 -4.19
C SER A 79 -17.17 3.58 -3.07
N SER A 80 -16.07 2.85 -3.24
CA SER A 80 -14.97 2.80 -2.28
C SER A 80 -14.04 4.02 -2.41
N TRP A 81 -14.19 4.84 -3.45
CA TRP A 81 -13.38 6.03 -3.70
C TRP A 81 -14.20 7.31 -3.58
N ASP A 82 -13.96 8.05 -2.51
CA ASP A 82 -14.62 9.33 -2.20
C ASP A 82 -13.63 10.50 -2.08
N CYS A 83 -12.34 10.25 -2.32
CA CYS A 83 -11.27 11.23 -2.11
C CYS A 83 -11.24 12.33 -3.18
N ASP A 84 -11.51 11.99 -4.44
CA ASP A 84 -11.50 12.92 -5.57
C ASP A 84 -12.32 12.38 -6.76
N SER A 85 -12.37 13.15 -7.85
CA SER A 85 -13.04 12.79 -9.10
C SER A 85 -12.15 12.05 -10.11
N GLU A 86 -10.88 11.80 -9.79
CA GLU A 86 -9.90 11.22 -10.72
C GLU A 86 -9.85 9.69 -10.62
N GLY A 87 -9.97 9.15 -9.40
CA GLY A 87 -10.07 7.72 -9.15
C GLY A 87 -8.77 7.04 -8.80
N PHE A 88 -8.81 5.72 -8.71
CA PHE A 88 -7.67 4.88 -8.32
C PHE A 88 -7.36 3.81 -9.38
N ASN A 89 -6.11 3.37 -9.46
CA ASN A 89 -5.67 2.24 -10.29
C ASN A 89 -5.03 1.13 -9.46
N PHE A 90 -4.92 1.31 -8.15
CA PHE A 90 -4.39 0.31 -7.22
C PHE A 90 -5.40 0.03 -6.10
N ARG A 91 -5.66 -1.26 -5.86
CA ARG A 91 -6.45 -1.78 -4.74
C ARG A 91 -5.80 -3.02 -4.18
N HIS A 92 -5.60 -3.07 -2.88
CA HIS A 92 -5.12 -4.27 -2.21
C HIS A 92 -5.84 -4.50 -0.89
N VAL A 93 -6.13 -5.78 -0.60
CA VAL A 93 -6.68 -6.24 0.68
C VAL A 93 -5.69 -7.26 1.24
N PRO A 94 -4.78 -6.85 2.14
CA PRO A 94 -3.82 -7.76 2.74
C PRO A 94 -4.52 -8.91 3.45
N GLU A 95 -4.02 -10.11 3.26
CA GLU A 95 -4.46 -11.26 4.04
C GLU A 95 -4.11 -11.06 5.52
N ILE A 96 -5.05 -11.36 6.41
CA ILE A 96 -4.87 -11.24 7.86
C ILE A 96 -4.89 -12.60 8.58
N GLY A 97 -5.29 -13.68 7.90
CA GLY A 97 -5.44 -15.00 8.51
C GLY A 97 -4.13 -15.52 9.08
N GLY A 98 -4.07 -15.68 10.41
CA GLY A 98 -2.88 -16.16 11.12
C GLY A 98 -1.73 -15.16 11.24
N SER A 99 -1.93 -13.89 10.86
CA SER A 99 -0.91 -12.83 10.90
C SER A 99 -1.09 -11.88 12.07
N GLU A 100 0.01 -11.28 12.53
CA GLU A 100 0.01 -10.18 13.51
C GLU A 100 -0.45 -8.84 12.92
N LEU A 101 -0.69 -8.78 11.60
CA LEU A 101 -1.16 -7.60 10.91
C LEU A 101 -2.52 -7.15 11.46
N PHE A 102 -2.55 -5.95 12.05
CA PHE A 102 -3.70 -5.38 12.74
C PHE A 102 -4.21 -6.18 13.95
N ALA A 103 -3.42 -7.10 14.51
CA ALA A 103 -3.84 -7.92 15.65
C ALA A 103 -3.96 -7.13 16.97
N LEU A 104 -3.12 -6.13 17.17
CA LEU A 104 -3.03 -5.38 18.43
C LEU A 104 -3.87 -4.10 18.36
N SER A 105 -4.69 -3.83 19.36
CA SER A 105 -5.42 -2.57 19.51
C SER A 105 -4.51 -1.39 19.86
N ARG A 106 -4.90 -0.17 19.46
CA ARG A 106 -4.18 1.08 19.76
C ARG A 106 -2.71 1.02 19.33
N ARG A 107 -2.48 0.53 18.13
CA ARG A 107 -1.16 0.46 17.50
C ARG A 107 -1.22 1.08 16.11
N PHE A 108 -0.11 1.67 15.70
CA PHE A 108 0.07 2.12 14.33
C PHE A 108 0.80 1.03 13.55
N TYR A 109 0.27 0.75 12.37
CA TYR A 109 0.85 -0.16 11.40
C TYR A 109 1.19 0.64 10.15
N GLN A 110 2.32 0.34 9.53
CA GLN A 110 2.71 0.90 8.24
C GLN A 110 2.80 -0.21 7.21
N LEU A 111 2.21 0.02 6.03
CA LEU A 111 2.30 -0.85 4.87
C LEU A 111 3.02 -0.09 3.76
N ASP A 112 4.15 -0.63 3.34
CA ASP A 112 4.98 -0.09 2.28
C ASP A 112 4.85 -0.98 1.05
N TYR A 113 4.44 -0.38 -0.06
CA TYR A 113 4.32 -1.03 -1.36
C TYR A 113 5.42 -0.53 -2.27
N GLU A 114 6.11 -1.45 -2.94
CA GLU A 114 7.14 -1.15 -3.93
C GLU A 114 6.83 -1.88 -5.24
N PHE A 115 6.89 -1.14 -6.35
CA PHE A 115 6.64 -1.64 -7.69
C PHE A 115 7.83 -1.36 -8.59
N HIS A 116 8.38 -2.42 -9.19
CA HIS A 116 9.40 -2.32 -10.21
C HIS A 116 8.74 -2.19 -11.58
N LEU A 117 9.25 -1.26 -12.38
CA LEU A 117 8.76 -1.00 -13.73
C LEU A 117 9.47 -1.89 -14.74
N LEU A 118 8.81 -2.23 -15.85
CA LEU A 118 9.44 -2.95 -16.97
C LEU A 118 10.56 -2.12 -17.62
N ASP A 119 10.44 -0.81 -17.61
CA ASP A 119 11.54 0.08 -17.98
C ASP A 119 12.45 0.29 -16.78
N GLU A 120 13.52 -0.52 -16.72
CA GLU A 120 14.50 -0.52 -15.64
C GLU A 120 15.24 0.81 -15.46
N LYS A 121 15.16 1.73 -16.43
CA LYS A 121 15.74 3.08 -16.31
C LYS A 121 14.93 3.98 -15.39
N ARG A 122 13.66 3.64 -15.14
CA ARG A 122 12.75 4.41 -14.29
C ARG A 122 12.87 3.94 -12.84
N LEU A 123 12.75 4.89 -11.91
CA LEU A 123 12.75 4.56 -10.48
C LEU A 123 11.51 3.73 -10.09
N PRO A 124 11.64 2.83 -9.09
CA PRO A 124 10.48 2.12 -8.55
C PRO A 124 9.41 3.08 -8.04
N ALA A 125 8.14 2.72 -8.26
CA ALA A 125 7.02 3.43 -7.66
C ALA A 125 6.81 2.93 -6.23
N ARG A 126 6.52 3.84 -5.29
CA ARG A 126 6.29 3.51 -3.87
C ARG A 126 5.02 4.16 -3.34
N ILE A 127 4.30 3.42 -2.51
CA ILE A 127 3.08 3.88 -1.82
C ILE A 127 3.19 3.47 -0.36
N GLN A 128 2.82 4.37 0.55
CA GLN A 128 2.86 4.08 1.97
C GLN A 128 1.49 4.35 2.59
N PHE A 129 1.00 3.40 3.37
CA PHE A 129 -0.20 3.56 4.18
C PHE A 129 0.16 3.41 5.65
N ARG A 130 -0.41 4.26 6.51
CA ARG A 130 -0.29 4.16 7.95
C ARG A 130 -1.66 4.09 8.58
N VAL A 131 -1.97 2.98 9.22
CA VAL A 131 -3.28 2.73 9.83
C VAL A 131 -3.16 2.56 11.34
N MET A 132 -4.08 3.17 12.06
CA MET A 132 -4.23 2.95 13.50
C MET A 132 -5.27 1.85 13.74
N THR A 133 -4.98 0.91 14.62
CA THR A 133 -6.01 0.04 15.19
C THR A 133 -6.73 0.75 16.33
N ARG A 134 -8.07 0.78 16.32
CA ARG A 134 -8.87 1.38 17.40
C ARG A 134 -8.98 0.50 18.64
#